data_AF-A0A182EMS6-F1
#
_entry.id   AF-A0A182EMS6-F1
#
_cell.length_a   1.000
_cell.length_b   1.000
_cell.length_c   1.000
_cell.angle_alpha   90.00
_cell.angle_beta   90.00
_cell.angle_gamma   90.00
#
_symmetry.space_group_name_H-M   'P 1'
#
loop_
_entity.id
_entity.type
_entity.pdbx_description
1 polymer ?
#
loop_
_entity_poly.entity_id
_entity_poly.type
_entity_poly.pdbx_seq_one_letter_code
_entity_poly.pdbx_strand_id
1 'polypeptide(L)'
;MPGRRKSRFGYRTNVRERQQRSIANQTEEERTSANERRRQRMAQMRAERRAAKLEKARLRIHQSSAASDLLPLEQNERLRMAERRQQETEDQRRTGLRAQQSLCPYCKALKFKGEAKGMCCAAEKIKLPRLEEPPEPLKTLLAGYTAESKRFLSKIRKYNSYFQMTSFGAEIVTTQCMPTFKVEGQIYHKAGSLLPLPDGEHKFLQMYFIGDSNDELNARCGIHTDIERSIVYQLQQLFHEKSNLVHLFKTAIDMMPSDTHKIVIYADKTPAGEHVRRFNAPTIDEVAIVIVGDQFILFFTGETINW
;
A
#
# COMPACT_ATOMS: atom_id res chain seq x y z
N MET A 1 32.33 51.08 -42.56
CA MET A 1 32.36 49.72 -43.14
C MET A 1 32.08 48.70 -42.04
N PRO A 2 30.88 48.11 -41.92
CA PRO A 2 30.65 47.03 -40.96
C PRO A 2 30.91 45.66 -41.58
N GLY A 3 31.58 44.77 -40.83
CA GLY A 3 32.01 43.45 -41.28
C GLY A 3 30.87 42.46 -41.54
N ARG A 4 30.97 41.73 -42.66
CA ARG A 4 30.04 40.67 -43.07
C ARG A 4 29.94 39.55 -42.02
N ARG A 5 28.78 39.39 -41.38
CA ARG A 5 28.43 38.18 -40.61
C ARG A 5 28.34 36.97 -41.55
N LYS A 6 29.22 35.98 -41.36
CA LYS A 6 29.13 34.67 -42.05
C LYS A 6 27.86 33.93 -41.61
N SER A 7 27.06 33.52 -42.60
CA SER A 7 25.81 32.76 -42.42
C SER A 7 26.05 31.42 -41.72
N ARG A 8 25.39 31.19 -40.58
CA ARG A 8 25.38 29.91 -39.83
C ARG A 8 24.53 28.81 -40.49
N PHE A 9 23.82 29.11 -41.59
CA PHE A 9 22.89 28.16 -42.21
C PHE A 9 23.61 27.05 -43.00
N GLY A 10 24.70 27.37 -43.72
CA GLY A 10 25.43 26.38 -44.53
C GLY A 10 26.26 25.36 -43.73
N TYR A 11 26.55 25.63 -42.46
CA TYR A 11 27.36 24.73 -41.63
C TYR A 11 26.54 23.54 -41.10
N ARG A 12 25.25 23.75 -40.79
CA ARG A 12 24.36 22.69 -40.28
C ARG A 12 23.94 21.68 -41.35
N THR A 13 23.76 22.13 -42.59
CA THR A 13 23.42 21.27 -43.73
C THR A 13 24.60 20.35 -44.08
N ASN A 14 25.82 20.89 -44.14
CA ASN A 14 27.03 20.12 -44.44
C ASN A 14 27.35 19.04 -43.39
N VAL A 15 27.06 19.29 -42.11
CA VAL A 15 27.25 18.30 -41.03
C VAL A 15 26.24 17.15 -41.16
N ARG A 16 24.97 17.45 -41.46
CA ARG A 16 23.94 16.42 -41.68
C ARG A 16 24.23 15.56 -42.90
N GLU A 17 24.66 16.16 -44.00
CA GLU A 17 25.01 15.42 -45.23
C GLU A 17 26.27 14.55 -45.03
N ARG A 18 27.29 15.04 -44.33
CA ARG A 18 28.45 14.22 -43.94
C ARG A 18 28.06 13.05 -43.05
N GLN A 19 27.15 13.29 -42.11
CA GLN A 19 26.68 12.26 -41.19
C GLN A 19 25.83 11.21 -41.90
N GLN A 20 24.97 11.60 -42.86
CA GLN A 20 24.22 10.68 -43.70
C GLN A 20 25.12 9.85 -44.63
N ARG A 21 26.14 10.46 -45.26
CA ARG A 21 27.12 9.71 -46.08
C ARG A 21 27.96 8.74 -45.24
N SER A 22 28.32 9.13 -44.03
CA SER A 22 29.03 8.25 -43.08
C SER A 22 28.15 7.08 -42.64
N ILE A 23 26.85 7.30 -42.40
CA ILE A 23 25.90 6.23 -42.04
C ILE A 23 25.67 5.28 -43.24
N ALA A 24 25.60 5.82 -44.47
CA ALA A 24 25.42 5.04 -45.69
C ALA A 24 26.61 4.12 -46.00
N ASN A 25 27.84 4.53 -45.66
CA ASN A 25 29.07 3.78 -45.93
C ASN A 25 29.49 2.81 -44.80
N GLN A 26 28.72 2.72 -43.70
CA GLN A 26 29.01 1.78 -42.60
C GLN A 26 28.56 0.36 -42.95
N THR A 27 29.40 -0.62 -42.60
CA THR A 27 29.05 -2.04 -42.71
C THR A 27 27.99 -2.44 -41.68
N GLU A 28 27.30 -3.56 -41.91
CA GLU A 28 26.26 -4.09 -41.02
C GLU A 28 26.79 -4.25 -39.57
N GLU A 29 28.01 -4.77 -39.41
CA GLU A 29 28.68 -4.97 -38.13
C GLU A 29 29.01 -3.66 -37.39
N GLU A 30 29.39 -2.61 -38.12
CA GLU A 30 29.66 -1.31 -37.51
C GLU A 30 28.37 -0.68 -36.95
N ARG A 31 27.24 -0.87 -37.64
CA ARG A 31 25.93 -0.37 -37.21
C ARG A 31 25.41 -1.13 -35.98
N THR A 32 25.55 -2.46 -35.96
CA THR A 32 25.14 -3.26 -34.80
C THR A 32 26.00 -2.92 -33.57
N SER A 33 27.32 -2.83 -33.74
CA SER A 33 28.25 -2.44 -32.68
C SER A 33 28.00 -1.02 -32.14
N ALA A 34 27.64 -0.06 -33.01
CA ALA A 34 27.29 1.30 -32.59
C ALA A 34 25.94 1.34 -31.83
N ASN A 35 24.95 0.57 -32.28
CA ASN A 35 23.66 0.45 -31.61
C ASN A 35 23.78 -0.25 -30.24
N GLU A 36 24.63 -1.26 -30.13
CA GLU A 36 24.91 -1.97 -28.88
C GLU A 36 25.60 -1.07 -27.86
N ARG A 37 26.64 -0.32 -28.28
CA ARG A 37 27.29 0.70 -27.43
C ARG A 37 26.30 1.76 -26.96
N ARG A 38 25.37 2.18 -27.81
CA ARG A 38 24.31 3.13 -27.44
C ARG A 38 23.32 2.53 -26.44
N ARG A 39 22.94 1.26 -26.60
CA ARG A 39 22.10 0.53 -25.64
C ARG A 39 22.78 0.41 -24.28
N GLN A 40 24.05 0.01 -24.25
CA GLN A 40 24.84 -0.10 -23.01
C GLN A 40 24.95 1.24 -22.29
N ARG A 41 25.23 2.33 -23.03
CA ARG A 41 25.31 3.68 -22.45
C ARG A 41 23.98 4.16 -21.85
N MET A 42 22.86 3.86 -22.51
CA MET A 42 21.53 4.18 -21.99
C MET A 42 21.16 3.32 -20.78
N ALA A 43 21.57 2.05 -20.75
CA ALA A 43 21.38 1.16 -19.60
C ALA A 43 22.20 1.65 -18.38
N GLN A 44 23.45 2.06 -18.60
CA GLN A 44 24.32 2.61 -17.56
C GLN A 44 23.74 3.90 -16.95
N MET A 45 23.27 4.84 -17.79
CA MET A 45 22.64 6.07 -17.29
C MET A 45 21.36 5.80 -16.47
N ARG A 46 20.58 4.77 -16.84
CA ARG A 46 19.40 4.35 -16.06
C ARG A 46 19.80 3.75 -14.71
N ALA A 47 20.86 2.93 -14.68
CA ALA A 47 21.40 2.35 -13.45
C ALA A 47 21.90 3.45 -12.48
N GLU A 48 22.64 4.44 -12.99
CA GLU A 48 23.13 5.57 -12.21
C GLU A 48 21.99 6.42 -11.62
N ARG A 49 20.95 6.71 -12.41
CA ARG A 49 19.75 7.40 -11.91
C ARG A 49 19.04 6.61 -10.80
N ARG A 50 18.99 5.27 -10.92
CA ARG A 50 18.38 4.39 -9.92
C ARG A 50 19.20 4.38 -8.63
N ALA A 51 20.53 4.30 -8.73
CA ALA A 51 21.44 4.38 -7.59
C ALA A 51 21.33 5.73 -6.85
N ALA A 52 21.28 6.84 -7.59
CA ALA A 52 21.13 8.17 -6.99
C ALA A 52 19.78 8.37 -6.27
N LYS A 53 18.69 7.78 -6.78
CA LYS A 53 17.39 7.76 -6.09
C LYS A 53 17.44 6.90 -4.82
N LEU A 54 18.09 5.74 -4.88
CA LEU A 54 18.24 4.84 -3.74
C LEU A 54 19.03 5.51 -2.60
N GLU A 55 20.11 6.21 -2.94
CA GLU A 55 20.94 6.92 -1.97
C GLU A 55 20.17 8.05 -1.28
N LYS A 56 19.37 8.81 -2.04
CA LYS A 56 18.46 9.81 -1.45
C LYS A 56 17.41 9.20 -0.54
N ALA A 57 16.91 8.00 -0.84
CA ALA A 57 15.96 7.30 0.02
C ALA A 57 16.63 6.81 1.32
N ARG A 58 17.86 6.27 1.24
CA ARG A 58 18.65 5.86 2.41
C ARG A 58 18.95 7.04 3.34
N LEU A 59 19.37 8.17 2.79
CA LEU A 59 19.64 9.39 3.56
C LEU A 59 18.39 9.91 4.30
N ARG A 60 17.21 9.81 3.69
CA ARG A 60 15.93 10.16 4.36
C ARG A 60 15.61 9.24 5.53
N ILE A 61 15.84 7.93 5.38
CA ILE A 61 15.64 6.96 6.47
C ILE A 61 16.64 7.24 7.60
N HIS A 62 17.90 7.53 7.28
CA HIS A 62 18.93 7.79 8.29
C HIS A 62 18.67 9.08 9.08
N GLN A 63 18.20 10.14 8.41
CA GLN A 63 17.78 11.39 9.08
C GLN A 63 16.55 11.19 9.99
N SER A 64 15.64 10.27 9.65
CA SER A 64 14.54 9.90 10.55
C SER A 64 14.98 9.08 11.78
N SER A 65 16.07 8.33 11.67
CA SER A 65 16.65 7.56 12.79
C SER A 65 17.56 8.36 13.71
N ALA A 66 18.06 9.53 13.28
CA ALA A 66 18.93 10.40 14.08
C ALA A 66 18.16 11.22 15.14
N ALA A 67 16.84 11.09 15.23
CA ALA A 67 16.01 11.68 16.29
C ALA A 67 15.96 10.81 17.58
N SER A 68 16.97 9.94 17.78
CA SER A 68 16.97 8.90 18.81
C SER A 68 17.68 9.28 20.13
N ASP A 69 17.99 10.57 20.35
CA ASP A 69 18.63 11.07 21.58
C ASP A 69 17.64 11.49 22.70
N LEU A 70 16.35 11.12 22.60
CA LEU A 70 15.30 11.46 23.60
C LEU A 70 14.83 10.29 24.48
N LEU A 71 15.63 9.24 24.59
CA LEU A 71 15.29 7.97 25.26
C LEU A 71 14.69 8.08 26.69
N PRO A 72 15.03 9.06 27.55
CA PRO A 72 14.43 9.15 28.89
C PRO A 72 12.98 9.68 28.93
N LEU A 73 12.54 10.48 27.95
CA LEU A 73 11.21 11.12 27.96
C LEU A 73 10.13 10.22 27.35
N GLU A 74 10.43 9.52 26.26
CA GLU A 74 9.47 8.62 25.60
C GLU A 74 9.07 7.43 26.50
N GLN A 75 9.99 6.95 27.32
CA GLN A 75 9.76 5.81 28.19
C GLN A 75 8.79 6.15 29.34
N ASN A 76 8.87 7.39 29.85
CA ASN A 76 7.95 7.92 30.85
C ASN A 76 6.53 8.17 30.28
N GLU A 77 6.42 8.63 29.04
CA GLU A 77 5.11 8.78 28.38
C GLU A 77 4.43 7.44 28.10
N ARG A 78 5.19 6.42 27.68
CA ARG A 78 4.67 5.06 27.48
C ARG A 78 4.12 4.45 28.78
N LEU A 79 4.79 4.67 29.91
CA LEU A 79 4.32 4.24 31.22
C LEU A 79 3.01 4.94 31.60
N ARG A 80 2.93 6.27 31.46
CA ARG A 80 1.70 7.04 31.73
C ARG A 80 0.52 6.65 30.84
N MET A 81 0.79 6.31 29.57
CA MET A 81 -0.23 5.81 28.64
C MET A 81 -0.70 4.39 28.99
N ALA A 82 0.20 3.54 29.51
CA ALA A 82 -0.16 2.21 30.01
C ALA A 82 -1.00 2.30 31.29
N GLU A 83 -0.66 3.20 32.22
CA GLU A 83 -1.42 3.47 33.45
C GLU A 83 -2.83 4.00 33.14
N ARG A 84 -2.98 4.95 32.21
CA ARG A 84 -4.30 5.44 31.77
C ARG A 84 -5.16 4.33 31.18
N ARG A 85 -4.58 3.46 30.34
CA ARG A 85 -5.33 2.32 29.79
C ARG A 85 -5.77 1.36 30.88
N GLN A 86 -4.93 1.08 31.87
CA GLN A 86 -5.30 0.23 33.00
C GLN A 86 -6.46 0.85 33.80
N GLN A 87 -6.42 2.15 34.07
CA GLN A 87 -7.53 2.88 34.70
C GLN A 87 -8.82 2.84 33.87
N GLU A 88 -8.76 3.05 32.56
CA GLU A 88 -9.93 2.94 31.66
C GLU A 88 -10.51 1.51 31.64
N THR A 89 -9.66 0.47 31.70
CA THR A 89 -10.13 -0.92 31.73
C THR A 89 -10.75 -1.28 33.08
N GLU A 90 -10.22 -0.73 34.17
CA GLU A 90 -10.74 -0.90 35.53
C GLU A 90 -12.08 -0.15 35.70
N ASP A 91 -12.19 1.06 35.15
CA ASP A 91 -13.43 1.86 35.15
C ASP A 91 -14.50 1.24 34.24
N GLN A 92 -14.14 0.66 33.09
CA GLN A 92 -15.07 -0.12 32.26
C GLN A 92 -15.58 -1.39 32.98
N ARG A 93 -14.74 -2.01 33.82
CA ARG A 93 -15.16 -3.14 34.68
C ARG A 93 -16.06 -2.69 35.83
N ARG A 94 -15.80 -1.52 36.42
CA ARG A 94 -16.62 -0.92 37.50
C ARG A 94 -17.97 -0.36 37.02
N THR A 95 -18.05 0.17 35.80
CA THR A 95 -19.26 0.86 35.29
C THR A 95 -20.35 -0.06 34.75
N GLY A 96 -20.18 -1.38 34.73
CA GLY A 96 -21.29 -2.30 34.43
C GLY A 96 -21.97 -2.03 33.07
N LEU A 97 -21.23 -1.56 32.06
CA LEU A 97 -21.74 -1.26 30.70
C LEU A 97 -22.48 -2.45 30.06
N ARG A 98 -22.16 -3.68 30.49
CA ARG A 98 -22.84 -4.91 30.06
C ARG A 98 -24.18 -5.18 30.76
N ALA A 99 -24.43 -4.55 31.91
CA ALA A 99 -25.58 -4.84 32.79
C ALA A 99 -26.84 -4.02 32.44
N GLN A 100 -26.76 -3.03 31.55
CA GLN A 100 -27.89 -2.15 31.20
C GLN A 100 -28.17 -2.12 29.70
N GLN A 101 -28.24 -3.31 29.09
CA GLN A 101 -28.57 -3.46 27.67
C GLN A 101 -29.95 -4.10 27.48
N SER A 102 -30.78 -3.51 26.61
CA SER A 102 -32.08 -4.04 26.19
C SER A 102 -32.02 -4.44 24.72
N LEU A 103 -32.78 -5.45 24.29
CA LEU A 103 -32.79 -5.88 22.89
C LEU A 103 -33.81 -5.06 22.09
N CYS A 104 -33.41 -4.62 20.90
CA CYS A 104 -34.37 -4.07 19.93
C CYS A 104 -35.37 -5.15 19.52
N PRO A 105 -36.70 -4.91 19.56
CA PRO A 105 -37.68 -5.91 19.19
C PRO A 105 -37.60 -6.31 17.71
N TYR A 106 -37.17 -5.39 16.84
CA TYR A 106 -37.10 -5.56 15.38
C TYR A 106 -35.80 -6.22 14.92
N CYS A 107 -34.65 -5.56 15.14
CA CYS A 107 -33.35 -6.01 14.61
C CYS A 107 -32.50 -6.80 15.61
N LYS A 108 -32.96 -6.99 16.85
CA LYS A 108 -32.24 -7.68 17.94
C LYS A 108 -30.89 -7.06 18.32
N ALA A 109 -30.57 -5.85 17.84
CA ALA A 109 -29.41 -5.10 18.31
C ALA A 109 -29.50 -4.84 19.82
N LEU A 110 -28.34 -4.92 20.49
CA LEU A 110 -28.20 -4.50 21.88
C LEU A 110 -28.30 -2.98 21.96
N LYS A 111 -29.17 -2.48 22.83
CA LYS A 111 -29.43 -1.07 23.05
C LYS A 111 -29.05 -0.65 24.46
N PHE A 112 -28.44 0.52 24.61
CA PHE A 112 -28.22 1.11 25.92
C PHE A 112 -29.55 1.53 26.57
N LYS A 113 -29.62 1.47 27.90
CA LYS A 113 -30.77 1.97 28.65
C LYS A 113 -30.97 3.46 28.37
N GLY A 114 -32.18 3.86 27.93
CA GLY A 114 -32.51 5.24 27.56
C GLY A 114 -32.25 5.59 26.08
N GLU A 115 -31.69 4.67 25.29
CA GLU A 115 -31.43 4.89 23.88
C GLU A 115 -32.72 4.97 23.05
N ALA A 116 -32.84 6.01 22.21
CA ALA A 116 -34.03 6.26 21.41
C ALA A 116 -34.39 5.05 20.52
N LYS A 117 -35.70 4.85 20.26
CA LYS A 117 -36.22 3.70 19.50
C LYS A 117 -35.60 3.56 18.09
N GLY A 118 -35.16 4.68 17.51
CA GLY A 118 -34.62 4.73 16.15
C GLY A 118 -33.13 4.44 15.98
N MET A 119 -32.33 4.36 17.04
CA MET A 119 -30.86 4.36 16.90
C MET A 119 -30.26 3.14 16.18
N CYS A 120 -30.91 1.98 16.24
CA CYS A 120 -30.37 0.74 15.66
C CYS A 120 -30.95 0.38 14.27
N CYS A 121 -32.24 0.62 14.04
CA CYS A 121 -32.92 0.24 12.78
C CYS A 121 -33.96 1.29 12.33
N ALA A 122 -33.87 2.52 12.86
CA ALA A 122 -34.85 3.58 12.62
C ALA A 122 -36.31 3.14 12.85
N ALA A 123 -36.54 2.33 13.90
CA ALA A 123 -37.83 1.69 14.20
C ALA A 123 -38.37 0.88 13.00
N GLU A 124 -37.67 -0.20 12.63
CA GLU A 124 -37.97 -1.13 11.53
C GLU A 124 -37.79 -0.60 10.09
N LYS A 125 -37.56 0.70 9.90
CA LYS A 125 -37.35 1.27 8.56
C LYS A 125 -36.08 0.75 7.87
N ILE A 126 -35.06 0.37 8.64
CA ILE A 126 -33.81 -0.19 8.12
C ILE A 126 -33.76 -1.68 8.43
N LYS A 127 -33.77 -2.51 7.39
CA LYS A 127 -33.53 -3.96 7.48
C LYS A 127 -32.08 -4.25 7.08
N LEU A 128 -31.21 -4.40 8.07
CA LEU A 128 -29.83 -4.82 7.81
C LEU A 128 -29.83 -6.30 7.37
N PRO A 129 -29.08 -6.66 6.32
CA PRO A 129 -28.87 -8.05 5.97
C PRO A 129 -28.20 -8.77 7.15
N ARG A 130 -28.47 -10.07 7.28
CA ARG A 130 -27.79 -10.88 8.29
C ARG A 130 -26.31 -10.93 7.93
N LEU A 131 -25.46 -10.70 8.93
CA LEU A 131 -24.03 -10.92 8.77
C LEU A 131 -23.80 -12.39 8.49
N GLU A 132 -23.09 -12.68 7.40
CA GLU A 132 -22.65 -14.03 7.11
C GLU A 132 -21.67 -14.49 8.19
N GLU A 133 -21.72 -15.78 8.50
CA GLU A 133 -20.77 -16.34 9.45
C GLU A 133 -19.35 -16.28 8.86
N PRO A 134 -18.34 -15.92 9.66
CA PRO A 134 -16.96 -15.98 9.20
C PRO A 134 -16.61 -17.39 8.71
N PRO A 135 -15.82 -17.53 7.63
CA PRO A 135 -15.33 -18.83 7.20
C PRO A 135 -14.38 -19.44 8.26
N GLU A 136 -14.29 -20.77 8.28
CA GLU A 136 -13.25 -21.44 9.07
C GLU A 136 -11.87 -21.20 8.44
N PRO A 137 -10.80 -21.04 9.25
CA PRO A 137 -10.74 -21.21 10.70
C PRO A 137 -11.07 -19.95 11.51
N LEU A 138 -11.40 -18.84 10.85
CA LEU A 138 -11.58 -17.54 11.52
C LEU A 138 -12.74 -17.57 12.53
N LYS A 139 -13.82 -18.29 12.22
CA LYS A 139 -14.95 -18.49 13.13
C LYS A 139 -14.51 -19.15 14.44
N THR A 140 -13.80 -20.28 14.37
CA THR A 140 -13.29 -20.96 15.57
C THR A 140 -12.29 -20.09 16.33
N LEU A 141 -11.39 -19.40 15.62
CA LEU A 141 -10.38 -18.53 16.23
C LEU A 141 -10.98 -17.32 16.95
N LEU A 142 -12.10 -16.77 16.47
CA LEU A 142 -12.77 -15.62 17.09
C LEU A 142 -13.71 -16.00 18.24
N ALA A 143 -14.06 -17.28 18.40
CA ALA A 143 -15.08 -17.72 19.34
C ALA A 143 -14.66 -17.59 20.83
N GLY A 144 -13.36 -17.61 21.14
CA GLY A 144 -12.80 -17.49 22.49
C GLY A 144 -12.92 -18.75 23.35
N TYR A 145 -13.44 -19.85 22.81
CA TYR A 145 -13.73 -21.07 23.59
C TYR A 145 -12.51 -21.97 23.81
N THR A 146 -11.67 -22.14 22.79
CA THR A 146 -10.48 -23.01 22.85
C THR A 146 -9.25 -22.26 23.37
N ALA A 147 -8.25 -23.00 23.87
CA ALA A 147 -6.97 -22.40 24.27
C ALA A 147 -6.26 -21.72 23.08
N GLU A 148 -6.35 -22.31 21.89
CA GLU A 148 -5.83 -21.74 20.66
C GLU A 148 -6.52 -20.42 20.31
N SER A 149 -7.86 -20.36 20.38
CA SER A 149 -8.63 -19.14 20.14
C SER A 149 -8.28 -18.03 21.14
N LYS A 150 -8.15 -18.35 22.43
CA LYS A 150 -7.75 -17.36 23.45
C LYS A 150 -6.35 -16.78 23.17
N ARG A 151 -5.43 -17.63 22.72
CA ARG A 151 -4.05 -17.24 22.37
C ARG A 151 -4.00 -16.43 21.07
N PHE A 152 -4.83 -16.78 20.09
CA PHE A 152 -5.04 -15.97 18.89
C PHE A 152 -5.54 -14.57 19.26
N LEU A 153 -6.61 -14.50 20.07
CA LEU A 153 -7.21 -13.23 20.48
C LEU A 153 -6.23 -12.34 21.27
N SER A 154 -5.37 -12.92 22.12
CA SER A 154 -4.37 -12.14 22.84
C SER A 154 -3.30 -11.53 21.93
N LYS A 155 -3.07 -12.10 20.74
CA LYS A 155 -2.09 -11.65 19.74
C LYS A 155 -2.73 -11.16 18.43
N ILE A 156 -4.04 -10.93 18.39
CA ILE A 156 -4.80 -10.67 17.15
C ILE A 156 -4.24 -9.53 16.31
N ARG A 157 -3.73 -8.48 16.97
CA ARG A 157 -3.10 -7.34 16.26
C ARG A 157 -1.89 -7.77 15.45
N LYS A 158 -1.06 -8.68 15.99
CA LYS A 158 0.12 -9.19 15.28
C LYS A 158 -0.29 -10.03 14.07
N TYR A 159 -1.30 -10.90 14.24
CA TYR A 159 -1.86 -11.66 13.11
C TYR A 159 -2.40 -10.73 12.02
N ASN A 160 -3.15 -9.68 12.39
CA ASN A 160 -3.65 -8.70 11.42
C ASN A 160 -2.50 -7.97 10.70
N SER A 161 -1.44 -7.58 11.43
CA SER A 161 -0.24 -6.99 10.83
C SER A 161 0.45 -7.93 9.85
N TYR A 162 0.43 -9.24 10.09
CA TYR A 162 1.07 -10.21 9.20
C TYR A 162 0.37 -10.31 7.85
N PHE A 163 -0.95 -10.16 7.79
CA PHE A 163 -1.74 -10.25 6.55
C PHE A 163 -2.07 -8.88 5.95
N GLN A 164 -1.47 -7.81 6.47
CA GLN A 164 -1.67 -6.46 5.95
C GLN A 164 -1.06 -6.31 4.55
N MET A 165 -1.89 -5.97 3.56
CA MET A 165 -1.44 -5.76 2.18
C MET A 165 -0.90 -4.34 1.92
N THR A 166 -1.36 -3.35 2.67
CA THR A 166 -1.01 -1.94 2.44
C THR A 166 -0.40 -1.32 3.68
N SER A 167 0.65 -0.53 3.51
CA SER A 167 1.21 0.30 4.57
C SER A 167 0.37 1.56 4.81
N PHE A 168 0.52 2.15 5.99
CA PHE A 168 -0.12 3.42 6.35
C PHE A 168 0.60 4.59 5.67
N GLY A 169 -0.15 5.43 4.96
CA GLY A 169 0.34 6.65 4.33
C GLY A 169 -0.34 7.87 4.90
N ALA A 170 0.42 8.79 5.48
CA ALA A 170 -0.08 10.08 5.92
C ALA A 170 1.05 11.12 5.87
N GLU A 171 0.69 12.40 5.81
CA GLU A 171 1.60 13.49 6.10
C GLU A 171 1.57 13.76 7.60
N ILE A 172 2.68 13.47 8.27
CA ILE A 172 2.78 13.62 9.73
C ILE A 172 3.39 14.97 10.04
N VAL A 173 2.64 15.80 10.77
CA VAL A 173 3.12 17.07 11.31
C VAL A 173 3.76 16.79 12.65
N THR A 174 5.05 17.10 12.75
CA THR A 174 5.83 16.93 13.97
C THR A 174 6.07 18.30 14.59
N THR A 175 5.51 18.55 15.78
CA THR A 175 5.88 19.70 16.61
C THR A 175 6.64 19.23 17.86
N GLN A 176 7.55 20.05 18.35
CA GLN A 176 8.28 19.76 19.60
C GLN A 176 7.26 19.64 20.75
N CYS A 177 7.28 18.50 21.45
CA CYS A 177 6.31 18.10 22.49
C CYS A 177 4.91 17.67 22.01
N MET A 178 4.83 16.54 21.30
CA MET A 178 3.55 15.87 21.02
C MET A 178 3.54 14.40 21.47
N PRO A 179 2.66 14.01 22.43
CA PRO A 179 2.51 12.61 22.85
C PRO A 179 1.73 11.74 21.84
N THR A 180 1.21 12.36 20.77
CA THR A 180 0.45 11.75 19.68
C THR A 180 0.95 12.30 18.35
N PHE A 181 0.92 11.54 17.26
CA PHE A 181 1.23 12.12 15.93
C PHE A 181 0.01 12.84 15.37
N LYS A 182 0.21 13.98 14.69
CA LYS A 182 -0.85 14.71 13.98
C LYS A 182 -0.73 14.42 12.48
N VAL A 183 -1.84 14.05 11.87
CA VAL A 183 -1.92 13.91 10.41
C VAL A 183 -2.48 15.21 9.83
N GLU A 184 -1.81 15.74 8.82
CA GLU A 184 -2.33 16.81 7.98
C GLU A 184 -2.77 16.23 6.64
N GLY A 185 -3.90 16.69 6.13
CA GLY A 185 -4.52 16.13 4.93
C GLY A 185 -5.15 14.75 5.15
N GLN A 186 -5.08 13.90 4.12
CA GLN A 186 -5.80 12.63 4.05
C GLN A 186 -4.89 11.44 4.39
N ILE A 187 -5.50 10.37 4.91
CA ILE A 187 -4.86 9.07 5.13
C ILE A 187 -5.02 8.24 3.85
N TYR A 188 -3.95 7.59 3.44
CA TYR A 188 -3.90 6.75 2.25
C TYR A 188 -3.37 5.35 2.57
N HIS A 189 -3.90 4.34 1.89
CA HIS A 189 -3.36 2.98 1.90
C HIS A 189 -2.28 2.80 0.83
N LYS A 190 -1.02 2.60 1.25
CA LYS A 190 0.14 2.49 0.34
C LYS A 190 0.55 1.03 0.15
N ALA A 191 0.22 0.43 -1.00
CA ALA A 191 0.68 -0.93 -1.33
C ALA A 191 2.18 -0.99 -1.72
N GLY A 192 2.70 0.05 -2.38
CA GLY A 192 4.10 0.11 -2.81
C GLY A 192 4.38 -0.72 -4.08
N SER A 193 5.62 -1.15 -4.28
CA SER A 193 6.01 -2.06 -5.36
C SER A 193 5.50 -3.49 -5.08
N LEU A 194 5.09 -4.24 -6.11
CA LEU A 194 4.75 -5.67 -5.96
C LEU A 194 5.96 -6.54 -5.67
N LEU A 195 7.14 -6.12 -6.14
CA LEU A 195 8.40 -6.81 -5.89
C LEU A 195 9.27 -5.99 -4.94
N PRO A 196 10.08 -6.65 -4.10
CA PRO A 196 11.04 -5.96 -3.25
C PRO A 196 12.07 -5.20 -4.09
N LEU A 197 12.70 -4.21 -3.46
CA LEU A 197 13.90 -3.59 -4.02
C LEU A 197 15.05 -4.61 -4.07
N PRO A 198 16.07 -4.43 -4.91
CA PRO A 198 17.29 -5.22 -4.83
C PRO A 198 17.82 -5.21 -3.39
N ASP A 199 18.08 -6.39 -2.83
CA ASP A 199 18.50 -6.62 -1.44
C ASP A 199 17.49 -6.19 -0.35
N GLY A 200 16.22 -5.98 -0.72
CA GLY A 200 15.15 -5.63 0.20
C GLY A 200 14.36 -6.85 0.65
N GLU A 201 14.01 -6.88 1.94
CA GLU A 201 13.03 -7.84 2.47
C GLU A 201 11.63 -7.60 1.88
N HIS A 202 10.89 -8.68 1.67
CA HIS A 202 9.50 -8.63 1.24
C HIS A 202 8.60 -8.07 2.34
N LYS A 203 7.75 -7.09 1.99
CA LYS A 203 6.84 -6.44 2.94
C LYS A 203 5.42 -6.33 2.41
N PHE A 204 4.45 -6.41 3.32
CA PHE A 204 3.03 -6.21 3.03
C PHE A 204 2.52 -7.10 1.89
N LEU A 205 1.99 -6.51 0.81
CA LEU A 205 1.50 -7.22 -0.37
C LEU A 205 2.57 -8.10 -1.03
N GLN A 206 3.85 -7.72 -0.96
CA GLN A 206 4.96 -8.48 -1.54
C GLN A 206 5.12 -9.87 -0.93
N MET A 207 4.57 -10.08 0.28
CA MET A 207 4.59 -11.34 1.00
C MET A 207 3.77 -12.43 0.31
N TYR A 208 2.87 -12.08 -0.62
CA TYR A 208 2.04 -13.02 -1.37
C TYR A 208 2.68 -13.49 -2.69
N PHE A 209 3.89 -13.01 -3.00
CA PHE A 209 4.61 -13.31 -4.24
C PHE A 209 6.00 -13.87 -3.96
N ILE A 210 6.23 -14.38 -2.75
CA ILE A 210 7.49 -15.03 -2.38
C ILE A 210 7.36 -16.49 -2.75
N GLY A 211 8.18 -16.93 -3.72
CA GLY A 211 8.40 -18.35 -4.02
C GLY A 211 7.12 -19.19 -3.94
N ASP A 212 7.12 -20.16 -3.03
CA ASP A 212 5.96 -21.00 -2.74
C ASP A 212 5.24 -20.64 -1.42
N SER A 213 4.13 -21.33 -1.12
CA SER A 213 3.36 -21.09 0.11
C SER A 213 4.17 -21.28 1.39
N ASN A 214 5.22 -22.10 1.39
CA ASN A 214 6.06 -22.30 2.57
C ASN A 214 7.04 -21.14 2.74
N ASP A 215 7.54 -20.57 1.65
CA ASP A 215 8.36 -19.36 1.67
C ASP A 215 7.58 -18.16 2.21
N GLU A 216 6.33 -17.95 1.76
CA GLU A 216 5.45 -16.92 2.33
C GLU A 216 5.27 -17.10 3.85
N LEU A 217 5.03 -18.34 4.28
CA LEU A 217 4.84 -18.67 5.70
C LEU A 217 6.11 -18.43 6.51
N ASN A 218 7.27 -18.85 5.98
CA ASN A 218 8.58 -18.64 6.60
C ASN A 218 8.86 -17.15 6.78
N ALA A 219 8.63 -16.37 5.73
CA ALA A 219 8.85 -14.92 5.76
C ALA A 219 7.95 -14.24 6.79
N ARG A 220 6.65 -14.60 6.89
CA ARG A 220 5.75 -14.07 7.93
C ARG A 220 6.20 -14.47 9.34
N CYS A 221 6.56 -15.74 9.54
CA CYS A 221 7.04 -16.23 10.83
C CYS A 221 8.43 -15.70 11.21
N GLY A 222 9.21 -15.21 10.25
CA GLY A 222 10.50 -14.56 10.49
C GLY A 222 10.40 -13.15 11.08
N ILE A 223 9.23 -12.49 10.99
CA ILE A 223 9.04 -11.11 11.49
C ILE A 223 9.08 -11.07 13.02
N HIS A 224 8.31 -11.94 13.68
CA HIS A 224 8.33 -12.14 15.12
C HIS A 224 8.26 -13.62 15.45
N THR A 225 9.12 -14.05 16.38
CA THR A 225 9.27 -15.45 16.80
C THR A 225 8.20 -15.91 17.79
N ASP A 226 7.41 -14.99 18.36
CA ASP A 226 6.46 -15.28 19.44
C ASP A 226 5.03 -15.59 18.95
N ILE A 227 4.89 -16.12 17.73
CA ILE A 227 3.61 -16.38 17.08
C ILE A 227 3.47 -17.85 16.68
N GLU A 228 2.27 -18.39 16.79
CA GLU A 228 2.01 -19.77 16.41
C GLU A 228 1.90 -19.92 14.90
N ARG A 229 2.93 -20.56 14.33
CA ARG A 229 3.04 -20.86 12.90
C ARG A 229 1.82 -21.61 12.34
N SER A 230 1.21 -22.49 13.13
CA SER A 230 0.00 -23.23 12.71
C SER A 230 -1.18 -22.31 12.41
N ILE A 231 -1.36 -21.23 13.17
CA ILE A 231 -2.43 -20.26 12.98
C ILE A 231 -2.11 -19.38 11.76
N VAL A 232 -0.86 -18.96 11.60
CA VAL A 232 -0.44 -18.19 10.41
C VAL A 232 -0.68 -19.02 9.15
N TYR A 233 -0.31 -20.30 9.14
CA TYR A 233 -0.56 -21.18 8.01
C TYR A 233 -2.05 -21.32 7.69
N GLN A 234 -2.88 -21.58 8.70
CA GLN A 234 -4.33 -21.68 8.58
C GLN A 234 -4.96 -20.41 7.98
N LEU A 235 -4.57 -19.23 8.48
CA LEU A 235 -5.05 -17.95 7.95
C LEU A 235 -4.54 -17.70 6.53
N GLN A 236 -3.29 -18.08 6.23
CA GLN A 236 -2.72 -17.95 4.89
C GLN A 236 -3.51 -18.76 3.86
N GLN A 237 -3.86 -20.01 4.18
CA GLN A 237 -4.72 -20.84 3.32
C GLN A 237 -6.08 -20.18 3.10
N LEU A 238 -6.70 -19.66 4.17
CA LEU A 238 -7.97 -18.93 4.07
C LEU A 238 -7.87 -17.72 3.11
N PHE A 239 -6.80 -16.92 3.20
CA PHE A 239 -6.62 -15.77 2.31
C PHE A 239 -6.36 -16.19 0.87
N HIS A 240 -5.54 -17.22 0.62
CA HIS A 240 -5.32 -17.73 -0.74
C HIS A 240 -6.59 -18.32 -1.34
N GLU A 241 -7.48 -18.92 -0.54
CA GLU A 241 -8.71 -19.49 -1.06
C GLU A 241 -9.79 -18.43 -1.31
N LYS A 242 -10.02 -17.54 -0.33
CA LYS A 242 -11.19 -16.66 -0.31
C LYS A 242 -10.93 -15.22 -0.73
N SER A 243 -9.68 -14.75 -0.74
CA SER A 243 -9.40 -13.34 -1.03
C SER A 243 -9.35 -13.08 -2.53
N ASN A 244 -10.40 -12.44 -3.05
CA ASN A 244 -10.42 -11.96 -4.43
C ASN A 244 -9.24 -11.03 -4.76
N LEU A 245 -8.72 -10.29 -3.77
CA LEU A 245 -7.55 -9.43 -3.95
C LEU A 245 -6.29 -10.27 -4.21
N VAL A 246 -6.07 -11.34 -3.43
CA VAL A 246 -4.91 -12.22 -3.63
C VAL A 246 -4.97 -12.85 -5.01
N HIS A 247 -6.13 -13.37 -5.40
CA HIS A 247 -6.37 -13.92 -6.74
C HIS A 247 -6.10 -12.88 -7.83
N LEU A 248 -6.68 -11.68 -7.70
CA LEU A 248 -6.50 -10.60 -8.67
C LEU A 248 -5.02 -10.25 -8.87
N PHE A 249 -4.25 -10.08 -7.80
CA PHE A 249 -2.85 -9.71 -7.92
C PHE A 249 -1.98 -10.86 -8.44
N LYS A 250 -2.23 -12.12 -8.03
CA LYS A 250 -1.50 -13.28 -8.55
C LYS A 250 -1.76 -13.45 -10.05
N THR A 251 -3.02 -13.42 -10.46
CA THR A 251 -3.40 -13.45 -11.88
C THR A 251 -2.80 -12.29 -12.66
N ALA A 252 -2.79 -11.08 -12.10
CA ALA A 252 -2.16 -9.94 -12.76
C ALA A 252 -0.66 -10.17 -13.00
N ILE A 253 0.07 -10.76 -12.03
CA ILE A 253 1.49 -11.09 -12.19
C ILE A 253 1.70 -12.19 -13.23
N ASP A 254 0.92 -13.26 -13.18
CA ASP A 254 1.05 -14.38 -14.12
C ASP A 254 0.74 -13.97 -15.57
N MET A 255 -0.18 -13.01 -15.75
CA MET A 255 -0.58 -12.51 -17.05
C MET A 255 0.29 -11.36 -17.57
N MET A 256 1.31 -10.90 -16.83
CA MET A 256 2.10 -9.72 -17.24
C MET A 256 2.97 -10.01 -18.48
N PRO A 257 2.78 -9.27 -19.60
CA PRO A 257 3.66 -9.35 -20.76
C PRO A 257 4.99 -8.59 -20.53
N SER A 258 6.03 -8.95 -21.29
CA SER A 258 7.42 -8.48 -21.10
C SER A 258 7.64 -6.96 -21.20
N ASP A 259 8.82 -6.51 -20.71
CA ASP A 259 9.31 -5.17 -20.33
C ASP A 259 9.08 -3.93 -21.26
N THR A 260 8.23 -3.98 -22.28
CA THR A 260 7.99 -2.85 -23.18
C THR A 260 6.52 -2.47 -23.27
N HIS A 261 6.03 -1.78 -22.25
CA HIS A 261 4.68 -1.21 -22.26
C HIS A 261 4.70 0.28 -21.93
N LYS A 262 3.96 1.06 -22.72
CA LYS A 262 3.70 2.48 -22.49
C LYS A 262 2.27 2.61 -22.00
N ILE A 263 2.10 2.91 -20.72
CA ILE A 263 0.79 3.20 -20.15
C ILE A 263 0.46 4.66 -20.46
N VAL A 264 -0.68 4.90 -21.10
CA VAL A 264 -1.18 6.25 -21.39
C VAL A 264 -2.51 6.42 -20.69
N ILE A 265 -2.52 7.23 -19.63
CA ILE A 265 -3.75 7.61 -18.92
C ILE A 265 -4.29 8.85 -19.62
N TYR A 266 -5.49 8.72 -20.18
CA TYR A 266 -6.21 9.87 -20.71
C TYR A 266 -7.24 10.32 -19.67
N ALA A 267 -6.83 11.21 -18.76
CA ALA A 267 -7.72 11.75 -17.74
C ALA A 267 -8.93 12.50 -18.35
N ASP A 268 -8.76 13.05 -19.55
CA ASP A 268 -9.78 13.81 -20.27
C ASP A 268 -10.59 12.96 -21.27
N LYS A 269 -10.40 11.63 -21.29
CA LYS A 269 -11.11 10.77 -22.24
C LYS A 269 -12.56 10.63 -21.81
N THR A 270 -13.47 11.06 -22.69
CA THR A 270 -14.90 10.84 -22.52
C THR A 270 -15.19 9.32 -22.39
N PRO A 271 -15.94 8.89 -21.36
CA PRO A 271 -16.31 7.50 -21.19
C PRO A 271 -17.01 6.92 -22.43
N ALA A 272 -16.84 5.62 -22.67
CA ALA A 272 -17.44 4.97 -23.83
C ALA A 272 -18.98 5.06 -23.76
N GLY A 273 -19.60 5.66 -24.77
CA GLY A 273 -21.06 5.88 -24.82
C GLY A 273 -21.53 7.22 -24.27
N GLU A 274 -20.64 8.02 -23.68
CA GLU A 274 -20.97 9.35 -23.14
C GLU A 274 -20.63 10.48 -24.12
N HIS A 275 -21.28 11.63 -23.94
CA HIS A 275 -21.09 12.78 -24.80
C HIS A 275 -19.99 13.72 -24.28
N VAL A 276 -19.10 14.16 -25.18
CA VAL A 276 -17.91 14.99 -24.86
C VAL A 276 -18.28 16.35 -24.23
N ARG A 277 -19.49 16.86 -24.48
CA ARG A 277 -19.97 18.16 -23.96
C ARG A 277 -20.87 18.06 -22.73
N ARG A 278 -20.95 16.90 -22.09
CA ARG A 278 -21.69 16.71 -20.84
C ARG A 278 -20.68 16.54 -19.71
N PHE A 279 -21.02 17.05 -18.52
CA PHE A 279 -20.29 16.67 -17.32
C PHE A 279 -20.53 15.18 -17.08
N ASN A 280 -19.50 14.37 -17.32
CA ASN A 280 -19.52 12.94 -17.05
C ASN A 280 -18.88 12.75 -15.68
N ALA A 281 -19.70 12.42 -14.68
CA ALA A 281 -19.18 12.11 -13.35
C ALA A 281 -18.24 10.89 -13.46
N PRO A 282 -17.13 10.87 -12.70
CA PRO A 282 -16.31 9.68 -12.60
C PRO A 282 -17.19 8.48 -12.22
N THR A 283 -17.11 7.39 -12.98
CA THR A 283 -17.86 6.16 -12.69
C THR A 283 -17.15 5.26 -11.69
N ILE A 284 -15.89 5.57 -11.41
CA ILE A 284 -15.03 4.80 -10.51
C ILE A 284 -14.23 5.83 -9.72
N ASP A 285 -14.29 5.73 -8.40
CA ASP A 285 -13.53 6.62 -7.49
C ASP A 285 -12.04 6.27 -7.50
N GLU A 286 -11.68 5.09 -8.01
CA GLU A 286 -10.34 4.51 -7.88
C GLU A 286 -9.81 3.94 -9.20
N VAL A 287 -8.54 4.22 -9.50
CA VAL A 287 -7.80 3.58 -10.61
C VAL A 287 -6.45 3.13 -10.06
N ALA A 288 -6.19 1.82 -10.09
CA ALA A 288 -4.90 1.24 -9.73
C ALA A 288 -4.15 0.81 -11.00
N ILE A 289 -2.88 1.17 -11.11
CA ILE A 289 -2.03 0.83 -12.25
C ILE A 289 -0.81 0.08 -11.74
N VAL A 290 -0.63 -1.15 -12.23
CA VAL A 290 0.57 -1.96 -12.01
C VAL A 290 1.59 -1.59 -13.09
N ILE A 291 2.70 -0.95 -12.69
CA ILE A 291 3.81 -0.59 -13.61
C ILE A 291 5.04 -1.42 -13.25
N VAL A 292 5.54 -2.20 -14.20
CA VAL A 292 6.83 -2.91 -14.05
C VAL A 292 7.97 -1.99 -14.48
N GLY A 293 8.96 -1.81 -13.61
CA GLY A 293 10.17 -1.04 -13.88
C GLY A 293 10.30 0.29 -13.12
N ASP A 294 9.19 0.84 -12.60
CA ASP A 294 9.18 1.95 -11.65
C ASP A 294 8.52 1.53 -10.32
N GLN A 295 9.11 1.94 -9.20
CA GLN A 295 9.01 1.32 -7.87
C GLN A 295 7.66 1.45 -7.14
N PHE A 296 6.56 1.87 -7.78
CA PHE A 296 5.34 2.24 -7.05
C PHE A 296 4.06 1.87 -7.77
N ILE A 297 3.22 1.07 -7.12
CA ILE A 297 1.76 1.12 -7.32
C ILE A 297 1.22 2.15 -6.34
N LEU A 298 0.57 3.17 -6.87
CA LEU A 298 -0.20 4.13 -6.10
C LEU A 298 -1.67 3.70 -6.12
N PHE A 299 -2.22 3.43 -4.94
CA PHE A 299 -3.66 3.36 -4.73
C PHE A 299 -4.11 4.74 -4.24
N PHE A 300 -4.96 5.41 -5.02
CA PHE A 300 -5.66 6.60 -4.55
C PHE A 300 -6.96 6.10 -3.91
N THR A 301 -6.98 6.04 -2.58
CA THR A 301 -8.20 5.75 -1.82
C THR A 301 -8.82 7.09 -1.47
N GLY A 302 -9.90 7.43 -2.16
CA GLY A 302 -10.63 8.69 -2.02
C GLY A 302 -11.74 8.59 -0.98
N GLU A 303 -11.49 8.03 0.22
CA GLU A 303 -12.49 8.11 1.28
C GLU A 303 -12.31 9.40 2.06
N THR A 304 -13.10 10.41 1.70
CA THR A 304 -13.45 11.51 2.60
C THR A 304 -14.25 10.91 3.76
N ILE A 305 -13.59 10.62 4.87
CA ILE A 305 -14.26 10.45 6.16
C ILE A 305 -14.71 11.84 6.60
N ASN A 306 -15.91 12.24 6.18
CA ASN A 306 -16.63 13.29 6.88
C ASN A 306 -17.08 12.72 8.22
N TRP A 307 -16.61 13.37 9.29
CA TRP A 307 -16.99 13.10 10.69
C TRP A 307 -18.50 13.19 10.90
#